data_AF-A0A415EKN1-F1
#
_entry.id   AF-A0A415EKN1-F1
#
_cell.length_a   1.000
_cell.length_b   1.000
_cell.length_c   1.000
_cell.angle_alpha   90.00
_cell.angle_beta   90.00
_cell.angle_gamma   90.00
#
_symmetry.space_group_name_H-M   'P 1'
#
loop_
_entity.id
_entity.type
_entity.pdbx_description
1 polymer ?
#
loop_
_entity_poly.entity_id
_entity_poly.type
_entity_poly.pdbx_seq_one_letter_code
_entity_poly.pdbx_strand_id
1 'polypeptide(L)'
;MSKNKQKVDIVDVCIDATCITGALKGLYDFANDRVSSDTDIGRDDLTALQGMIAALVALAEKHEGTVIQLENDGWEVNYSGKQKNV
;
A
#
# COMPACT_ATOMS: atom_id res chain seq x y z
N MET A 1 11.24 -5.08 29.25
CA MET A 1 11.90 -4.49 28.05
C MET A 1 10.88 -3.62 27.35
N SER A 2 11.00 -2.30 27.48
CA SER A 2 10.17 -1.37 26.72
C SER A 2 10.60 -1.44 25.26
N LYS A 3 9.76 -1.97 24.38
CA LYS A 3 9.98 -1.83 22.93
C LYS A 3 9.94 -0.33 22.65
N ASN A 4 11.02 0.24 22.12
CA ASN A 4 10.98 1.59 21.55
C ASN A 4 9.82 1.59 20.55
N LYS A 5 8.69 2.22 20.90
CA LYS A 5 7.61 2.45 19.95
C LYS A 5 8.21 3.32 18.86
N GLN A 6 8.39 2.76 17.67
CA GLN A 6 8.77 3.52 16.50
C GLN A 6 7.66 4.55 16.29
N LYS A 7 7.99 5.82 16.48
CA LYS A 7 7.05 6.92 16.29
C LYS A 7 6.75 6.99 14.80
N VAL A 8 5.48 6.85 14.44
CA VAL A 8 5.00 6.98 13.06
C VAL A 8 4.74 8.46 12.79
N ASP A 9 5.16 8.95 11.62
CA ASP A 9 4.88 10.31 11.15
C ASP A 9 3.94 10.27 9.94
N ILE A 10 3.29 11.41 9.64
CA ILE A 10 2.45 11.58 8.45
C ILE A 10 3.22 11.27 7.17
N VAL A 11 4.52 11.50 7.16
CA VAL A 11 5.41 11.17 6.04
C VAL A 11 5.41 9.67 5.77
N ASP A 12 5.39 8.83 6.80
CA ASP A 12 5.33 7.37 6.65
C ASP A 12 4.01 6.93 6.01
N VAL A 13 2.89 7.54 6.42
CA VAL A 13 1.57 7.33 5.81
C VAL A 13 1.59 7.71 4.33
N CYS A 14 2.15 8.88 3.98
CA CYS A 14 2.25 9.31 2.59
C CYS A 14 3.16 8.42 1.73
N ILE A 15 4.27 7.94 2.29
CA ILE A 15 5.17 6.99 1.61
C ILE A 15 4.42 5.69 1.33
N ASP A 16 3.74 5.12 2.33
CA ASP A 16 3.00 3.88 2.17
C ASP A 16 1.85 4.02 1.14
N ALA A 17 1.12 5.15 1.14
CA ALA A 17 0.10 5.45 0.13
C ALA A 17 0.69 5.55 -1.30
N THR A 18 1.88 6.13 -1.43
CA THR A 18 2.60 6.22 -2.70
C THR A 18 3.02 4.82 -3.19
N CYS A 19 3.54 4.00 -2.27
CA CYS A 19 3.90 2.61 -2.56
C CYS A 19 2.68 1.79 -3.02
N ILE A 20 1.54 1.92 -2.35
CA ILE A 20 0.28 1.26 -2.76
C ILE A 20 -0.12 1.70 -4.17
N THR A 21 -0.10 3.01 -4.44
CA THR A 21 -0.45 3.54 -5.77
C THR A 21 0.48 3.02 -6.86
N GLY A 22 1.79 2.95 -6.58
CA GLY A 22 2.78 2.38 -7.49
C GLY A 22 2.55 0.88 -7.75
N ALA A 23 2.24 0.11 -6.71
CA ALA A 23 1.91 -1.31 -6.82
C ALA A 23 0.62 -1.54 -7.62
N LEU A 24 -0.41 -0.71 -7.43
CA LEU A 24 -1.65 -0.75 -8.22
C LEU A 24 -1.37 -0.48 -9.71
N LYS A 25 -0.52 0.50 -10.01
CA LYS A 25 -0.08 0.74 -11.39
C LYS A 25 0.64 -0.47 -11.98
N GLY A 26 1.55 -1.09 -11.23
CA GLY A 26 2.26 -2.29 -11.68
C GLY A 26 1.32 -3.47 -11.95
N LEU A 27 0.31 -3.67 -11.11
CA LEU A 27 -0.73 -4.67 -11.33
C LEU A 27 -1.53 -4.38 -12.60
N TYR A 28 -1.94 -3.13 -12.80
CA TYR A 28 -2.65 -2.70 -14.00
C TYR A 28 -1.80 -2.94 -15.26
N ASP A 29 -0.54 -2.50 -15.24
CA ASP A 29 0.37 -2.67 -16.37
C ASP A 29 0.57 -4.15 -16.72
N PHE A 30 0.75 -5.01 -15.70
CA PHE A 30 0.85 -6.47 -15.89
C PHE A 30 -0.43 -7.07 -16.49
N ALA A 31 -1.60 -6.74 -15.93
CA ALA A 31 -2.87 -7.26 -16.43
C ALA A 31 -3.13 -6.79 -17.87
N ASN A 32 -2.83 -5.51 -18.15
CA ASN A 32 -3.00 -4.93 -19.48
C ASN A 32 -2.04 -5.54 -20.51
N ASP A 33 -0.77 -5.76 -20.15
CA ASP A 33 0.21 -6.47 -20.98
C ASP A 33 -0.31 -7.87 -21.36
N ARG A 34 -0.81 -8.63 -20.40
CA ARG A 34 -1.34 -9.98 -20.67
C ARG A 34 -2.61 -10.00 -21.51
N VAL A 35 -3.51 -9.04 -21.32
CA VAL A 35 -4.74 -8.93 -22.13
C VAL A 35 -4.47 -8.42 -23.54
N SER A 36 -3.44 -7.58 -23.72
CA SER A 36 -3.09 -6.98 -25.02
C SER A 36 -2.06 -7.79 -25.82
N SER A 37 -1.41 -8.77 -25.20
CA SER A 37 -0.48 -9.67 -25.89
C SER A 37 -1.23 -10.69 -26.76
N ASP A 38 -0.65 -11.06 -27.90
CA ASP A 38 -1.12 -12.20 -28.72
C ASP A 38 -0.77 -13.58 -28.08
N THR A 39 -0.36 -13.58 -26.80
CA THR A 39 0.00 -14.79 -26.05
C THR A 39 -1.16 -15.22 -25.18
N ASP A 40 -1.46 -16.52 -25.18
CA ASP A 40 -2.50 -17.08 -24.31
C ASP A 40 -2.15 -16.85 -22.84
N ILE A 41 -3.17 -16.49 -22.04
CA ILE A 41 -3.02 -16.36 -20.59
C ILE A 41 -2.80 -17.75 -19.98
N GLY A 42 -1.59 -17.96 -19.46
CA GLY A 42 -1.18 -19.22 -18.84
C GLY A 42 -1.53 -19.30 -17.36
N ARG A 43 -1.40 -20.50 -16.79
CA ARG A 43 -1.52 -20.70 -15.33
C ARG A 43 -0.50 -19.87 -14.55
N ASP A 44 0.72 -19.77 -15.06
CA ASP A 44 1.78 -18.99 -14.41
C ASP A 44 1.41 -17.50 -14.33
N ASP A 45 0.72 -16.97 -15.33
CA ASP A 45 0.24 -15.59 -15.34
C ASP A 45 -0.84 -15.36 -14.29
N LEU A 46 -1.77 -16.32 -14.14
CA LEU A 46 -2.79 -16.29 -13.10
C LEU A 46 -2.19 -16.41 -11.69
N THR A 47 -1.18 -17.26 -11.51
CA THR A 47 -0.46 -17.39 -10.24
C THR A 47 0.32 -16.11 -9.92
N ALA A 48 0.98 -15.49 -10.90
CA ALA A 48 1.64 -14.20 -10.73
C ALA A 48 0.64 -13.11 -10.34
N LEU A 49 -0.51 -13.04 -11.02
CA LEU A 49 -1.58 -12.09 -10.72
C LEU A 49 -2.10 -12.24 -9.27
N GLN A 50 -2.35 -13.47 -8.84
CA GLN A 50 -2.75 -13.76 -7.46
C GLN A 50 -1.69 -13.32 -6.45
N GLY A 51 -0.42 -13.58 -6.72
CA GLY A 51 0.69 -13.12 -5.88
C GLY A 51 0.76 -11.59 -5.76
N MET A 52 0.56 -10.87 -6.87
CA MET A 52 0.53 -9.41 -6.87
C MET A 52 -0.65 -8.85 -6.07
N ILE A 53 -1.84 -9.46 -6.21
CA ILE A 53 -3.02 -9.07 -5.41
C ILE A 53 -2.77 -9.30 -3.93
N ALA A 54 -2.21 -10.46 -3.54
CA ALA A 54 -1.89 -10.76 -2.14
C ALA A 54 -0.87 -9.76 -1.56
N ALA A 55 0.15 -9.38 -2.33
CA ALA A 55 1.12 -8.36 -1.92
C ALA A 55 0.48 -6.97 -1.74
N LEU A 56 -0.47 -6.60 -2.61
CA LEU A 56 -1.24 -5.35 -2.50
C LEU A 56 -2.11 -5.33 -1.23
N VAL A 57 -2.78 -6.44 -0.92
CA VAL A 57 -3.57 -6.56 0.32
C VAL A 57 -2.66 -6.37 1.53
N ALA A 58 -1.50 -7.05 1.58
CA ALA A 58 -0.56 -6.91 2.68
C ALA A 58 -0.02 -5.46 2.83
N LEU A 59 0.20 -4.75 1.72
CA LEU A 59 0.59 -3.33 1.74
C LEU A 59 -0.54 -2.44 2.27
N ALA A 60 -1.79 -2.70 1.87
CA ALA A 60 -2.95 -1.96 2.35
C ALA A 60 -3.16 -2.16 3.86
N GLU A 61 -3.07 -3.39 4.36
CA GLU A 61 -3.16 -3.71 5.79
C GLU A 61 -2.05 -3.03 6.60
N LYS A 62 -0.82 -3.02 6.09
CA LYS A 62 0.30 -2.28 6.71
C LYS A 62 0.01 -0.77 6.78
N HIS A 63 -0.49 -0.19 5.70
CA HIS A 63 -0.81 1.23 5.63
C HIS A 63 -1.94 1.61 6.60
N GLU A 64 -3.00 0.81 6.67
CA GLU A 64 -4.06 0.97 7.65
C GLU A 64 -3.51 0.93 9.09
N GLY A 65 -2.66 -0.04 9.41
CA GLY A 65 -2.00 -0.11 10.72
C GLY A 65 -1.15 1.12 11.04
N THR A 66 -0.53 1.71 10.02
CA THR A 66 0.28 2.93 10.14
C THR A 66 -0.60 4.16 10.41
N VAL A 67 -1.75 4.28 9.73
CA VAL A 67 -2.75 5.33 9.98
C VAL A 67 -3.30 5.23 11.40
N ILE A 68 -3.71 4.03 11.83
CA ILE A 68 -4.23 3.80 13.19
C ILE A 68 -3.18 4.16 14.25
N GLN A 69 -1.90 3.81 14.02
CA GLN A 69 -0.83 4.16 14.95
C GLN A 69 -0.63 5.68 15.04
N LEU A 70 -0.71 6.38 13.92
CA LEU A 70 -0.60 7.84 13.87
C LEU A 70 -1.74 8.54 14.61
N GLU A 71 -2.99 8.06 14.44
CA GLU A 71 -4.15 8.54 15.19
C GLU A 71 -3.99 8.30 16.70
N ASN A 72 -3.54 7.10 17.10
CA ASN A 72 -3.26 6.77 18.49
C ASN A 72 -2.14 7.60 19.12
N ASP A 73 -1.23 8.13 18.30
CA ASP A 73 -0.14 9.01 18.72
C ASP A 73 -0.58 10.49 18.81
N GLY A 74 -1.89 10.78 18.62
CA GLY A 74 -2.51 12.09 18.81
C GLY A 74 -2.58 12.97 17.57
N TRP A 75 -2.37 12.40 16.38
CA TRP A 75 -2.32 13.14 15.11
C TRP A 75 -3.51 12.80 14.23
N GLU A 76 -4.26 13.81 13.79
CA GLU A 76 -5.32 13.64 12.78
C GLU A 76 -4.74 13.67 11.37
N VAL A 77 -5.06 12.65 10.57
CA VAL A 77 -4.74 12.60 9.14
C VAL A 77 -5.78 13.41 8.37
N ASN A 78 -5.50 14.69 8.13
CA ASN A 78 -6.25 15.46 7.15
C ASN A 78 -5.65 15.24 5.75
N TYR A 79 -6.46 14.80 4.78
CA TYR A 79 -6.09 14.60 3.37
C TYR A 79 -5.57 15.88 2.65
N SER A 80 -5.45 17.00 3.36
CA SER A 80 -4.88 18.26 2.89
C SER A 80 -3.37 18.41 3.15
N GLY A 81 -2.72 17.41 3.75
CA GLY A 81 -1.28 17.45 4.04
C GLY A 81 -0.88 18.40 5.19
N LYS A 82 -1.86 18.89 5.97
CA LYS A 82 -1.61 19.75 7.13
C LYS A 82 -1.81 18.94 8.43
N GLN A 83 -0.74 18.83 9.22
CA GLN A 83 -0.81 18.27 10.57
C GLN A 83 -1.55 19.24 11.51
N LYS A 84 -2.45 18.70 12.33
CA LYS A 84 -3.04 19.39 13.47
C LYS A 84 -2.92 18.49 14.69
N ASN A 85 -2.30 18.99 15.76
CA ASN A 85 -2.33 18.34 17.07
C ASN A 85 -3.76 18.39 17.58
N VAL A 86 -4.27 17.26 18.07
CA VAL A 86 -5.55 17.18 18.80
C VAL A 86 -5.29 17.20 20.30
#